data_AF-A0A3M4T5A9-F1
#
_entry.id   AF-A0A3M4T5A9-F1
#
_cell.length_a   1.000
_cell.length_b   1.000
_cell.length_c   1.000
_cell.angle_alpha   90.00
_cell.angle_beta   90.00
_cell.angle_gamma   90.00
#
_symmetry.space_group_name_H-M   'P 1'
#
loop_
_entity.id
_entity.type
_entity.pdbx_description
1 polymer ?
#
loop_
_entity_poly.entity_id
_entity_poly.type
_entity_poly.pdbx_seq_one_letter_code
_entity_poly.pdbx_strand_id
1 'polypeptide(L)' 'MLGLLFKTSKHEKEILESLRGLKTLRISDRGGMSIDTQEILTSKRFIEASEKARKIVANG' A
#
# COMPACT_ATOMS: atom_id res chain seq x y z
N MET A 1 17.74 0.12 26.32
CA MET A 1 18.43 -0.86 25.47
C MET A 1 17.45 -1.91 24.94
N LEU A 2 16.48 -1.50 24.11
CA LEU A 2 15.48 -2.39 23.49
C LEU A 2 15.56 -2.38 21.94
N GLY A 3 16.53 -1.66 21.38
CA GLY A 3 16.63 -1.41 19.93
C GLY A 3 17.50 -2.40 19.14
N LEU A 4 17.98 -3.48 19.77
CA LEU A 4 18.97 -4.40 19.16
C LEU A 4 18.42 -5.79 18.82
N LEU A 5 17.11 -6.06 19.00
CA LEU A 5 16.58 -7.44 18.94
C LEU A 5 15.86 -7.83 17.64
N PHE A 6 15.82 -6.98 16.62
CA PHE A 6 15.22 -7.35 15.32
C PHE A 6 16.17 -7.04 14.17
N LYS A 7 17.26 -7.81 14.07
CA LYS A 7 18.02 -7.87 12.82
C LYS A 7 17.14 -8.60 11.80
N THR A 8 16.52 -7.85 10.91
CA THR A 8 15.74 -8.39 9.79
C THR A 8 16.61 -9.37 8.99
N SER A 9 16.11 -10.59 8.84
CA SER A 9 16.72 -11.64 8.05
C SER A 9 16.84 -11.22 6.58
N LYS A 10 17.71 -11.88 5.82
CA LYS A 10 17.86 -11.62 4.38
C LYS A 10 16.52 -11.76 3.64
N HIS A 11 15.75 -12.78 4.01
CA HIS A 11 14.44 -13.05 3.44
C HIS A 11 13.42 -11.94 3.76
N GLU A 12 13.37 -11.46 5.00
CA GLU A 12 12.49 -10.34 5.38
C GLU A 12 12.85 -9.04 4.65
N LYS A 13 14.14 -8.81 4.38
CA LYS A 13 14.57 -7.65 3.57
C LYS A 13 14.09 -7.75 2.12
N GLU A 14 14.19 -8.91 1.50
CA GLU A 14 13.69 -9.14 0.12
C GLU A 14 12.17 -8.94 0.03
N ILE A 15 11.42 -9.38 1.05
CA ILE A 15 9.98 -9.14 1.14
C ILE A 15 9.70 -7.65 1.29
N LEU A 16 10.39 -6.95 2.20
CA LEU A 16 10.20 -5.51 2.41
C LEU A 16 10.49 -4.70 1.15
N GLU A 17 11.56 -5.02 0.41
CA GLU A 17 11.86 -4.38 -0.87
C GLU A 17 10.79 -4.66 -1.93
N SER A 18 10.31 -5.89 -2.02
CA SER A 18 9.22 -6.25 -2.95
C SER A 18 7.94 -5.48 -2.62
N LEU A 19 7.61 -5.33 -1.34
CA LEU A 19 6.45 -4.60 -0.89
C LEU A 19 6.60 -3.08 -1.09
N ARG A 20 7.81 -2.52 -0.97
CA ARG A 20 8.10 -1.10 -1.31
C ARG A 20 7.92 -0.79 -2.79
N GLY A 21 8.08 -1.80 -3.66
CA GLY A 21 7.80 -1.68 -5.08
C GLY A 21 6.30 -1.60 -5.42
N LEU A 22 5.41 -1.84 -4.46
CA LEU A 22 3.96 -1.75 -4.67
C LEU A 22 3.51 -0.28 -4.65
N LYS A 23 3.09 0.22 -5.81
CA LYS A 23 2.61 1.60 -6.01
C LYS A 23 1.56 2.09 -5.01
N THR A 24 0.66 1.22 -4.56
CA THR A 24 -0.45 1.59 -3.68
C THR A 24 -0.12 1.45 -2.19
N LEU A 25 1.09 1.02 -1.84
CA LEU A 25 1.50 0.74 -0.47
C LEU A 25 2.76 1.53 -0.11
N ARG A 26 2.67 2.37 0.93
CA ARG A 26 3.84 3.01 1.53
C ARG A 26 4.34 2.17 2.69
N ILE A 27 5.63 1.88 2.67
CA ILE A 27 6.32 1.21 3.76
C ILE A 27 7.45 2.11 4.24
N SER A 28 7.37 2.50 5.51
CA SER A 28 8.42 3.25 6.18
C SER A 28 9.62 2.36 6.53
N ASP A 29 10.78 2.97 6.76
CA ASP A 29 12.00 2.24 7.13
C ASP A 29 11.91 1.45 8.44
N ARG A 30 10.97 1.82 9.30
CA ARG A 30 10.64 1.12 10.55
C ARG A 30 9.58 0.01 10.38
N GLY A 31 9.19 -0.31 9.15
CA GLY A 31 8.20 -1.36 8.84
C GLY A 31 6.73 -0.95 9.03
N GLY A 32 6.45 0.33 9.33
CA GLY A 32 5.08 0.84 9.34
C GLY A 32 4.51 0.89 7.93
N MET A 33 3.28 0.41 7.75
CA MET A 33 2.60 0.30 6.47
C MET A 33 1.38 1.21 6.41
N SER A 34 1.20 1.90 5.29
CA SER A 34 0.00 2.69 5.02
C SER A 34 -0.36 2.61 3.54
N ILE A 35 -1.62 2.89 3.25
CA ILE A 35 -2.07 3.02 1.87
C ILE A 35 -1.58 4.36 1.30
N ASP A 36 -1.06 4.35 0.07
CA ASP A 36 -0.82 5.59 -0.67
C ASP A 36 -2.12 6.07 -1.31
N THR A 37 -2.82 6.96 -0.61
CA THR A 37 -4.10 7.50 -1.09
C THR A 37 -3.94 8.33 -2.35
N GLN A 38 -2.79 8.97 -2.60
CA GLN A 38 -2.57 9.77 -3.80
C GLN A 38 -2.39 8.88 -5.03
N GLU A 39 -1.59 7.82 -4.92
CA GLU A 39 -1.43 6.81 -5.98
C GLU A 39 -2.76 6.11 -6.31
N ILE A 40 -3.57 5.79 -5.30
CA ILE A 40 -4.90 5.20 -5.53
C ILE A 40 -5.84 6.18 -6.21
N LEU A 41 -5.92 7.42 -5.75
CA LEU A 41 -6.82 8.44 -6.31
C LEU A 41 -6.43 8.87 -7.74
N THR A 42 -5.15 8.75 -8.10
CA THR A 42 -4.67 9.01 -9.47
C THR A 42 -4.71 7.80 -10.40
N SER A 43 -5.02 6.61 -9.86
CA SER A 43 -5.16 5.39 -10.66
C SER A 43 -6.43 5.42 -11.51
N LYS A 44 -6.28 5.41 -12.83
CA LYS A 44 -7.40 5.35 -13.79
C LYS A 44 -8.37 4.20 -13.50
N ARG A 45 -7.85 3.02 -13.18
CA ARG A 45 -8.67 1.83 -12.86
C ARG A 45 -9.50 2.05 -11.60
N PHE A 46 -8.94 2.72 -10.59
CA PHE A 46 -9.66 3.04 -9.37
C PHE A 46 -10.78 4.05 -9.62
N ILE A 47 -10.51 5.09 -10.41
CA ILE A 47 -11.51 6.10 -10.80
C ILE A 47 -12.68 5.44 -11.55
N GLU A 48 -12.40 4.63 -12.56
CA GLU A 48 -13.42 3.91 -13.34
C GLU A 48 -14.28 2.99 -12.47
N ALA A 49 -13.64 2.23 -11.57
CA ALA A 49 -14.34 1.36 -10.63
C ALA A 49 -15.23 2.17 -9.66
N SER A 50 -14.72 3.30 -9.17
CA SER A 50 -15.44 4.20 -8.26
C SER A 50 -16.66 4.84 -8.93
N GLU A 51 -16.54 5.27 -10.20
CA GLU A 51 -17.67 5.78 -10.98
C GLU A 51 -18.74 4.72 -11.22
N LYS A 52 -18.33 3.48 -11.54
CA LYS A 52 -19.25 2.36 -11.72
C LYS A 52 -20.00 2.05 -10.42
N ALA A 53 -19.29 2.00 -9.29
CA ALA A 53 -19.90 1.79 -7.99
C ALA A 53 -20.90 2.89 -7.63
N ARG A 54 -20.55 4.18 -7.87
CA ARG A 54 -21.48 5.30 -7.65
C ARG A 54 -22.77 5.16 -8.44
N LYS A 55 -22.70 4.78 -9.73
CA LYS A 55 -23.89 4.57 -10.57
C LYS A 55 -24.77 3.43 -10.05
N ILE A 56 -24.18 2.37 -9.51
CA ILE A 56 -24.93 1.24 -8.94
C ILE A 56 -25.67 1.70 -7.68
N VAL A 57 -24.99 2.41 -6.78
CA VAL A 57 -25.60 2.88 -5.51
C VAL A 57 -26.68 3.93 -5.76
N ALA A 58 -26.49 4.83 -6.73
CA ALA A 58 -27.48 5.87 -7.04
C ALA A 58 -28.75 5.33 -7.73
N ASN A 59 -28.67 4.16 -8.36
CA ASN A 59 -29.78 3.50 -9.05
C ASN A 59 -30.36 2.32 -8.26
N GLY A 60 -29.85 2.06 -7.05
CA GLY A 60 -30.25 0.96 -6.16
C GLY A 60 -31.19 1.41 -5.05
#